data_AF-D4LXI9-F1
#
_entry.id   AF-D4LXI9-F1
#
_cell.length_a   1.000
_cell.length_b   1.000
_cell.length_c   1.000
_cell.angle_alpha   90.00
_cell.angle_beta   90.00
_cell.angle_gamma   90.00
#
_symmetry.space_group_name_H-M   'P 1'
#
loop_
_entity.id
_entity.type
_entity.pdbx_description
1 polymer ?
#
loop_
_entity_poly.entity_id
_entity_poly.type
_entity_poly.pdbx_seq_one_letter_code
_entity_poly.pdbx_strand_id
1 'polypeptide(L)'
;MRKEAFKLWLETYGKHGVEPMSKRPIDDALSRCNRIEKGLAVDLDIEYEQDRGESILALLEYTKDDKNVGKEAPKGLFFKQGADLYNGMASLRSAVKKYFEFYTATK
;
A
#
# COMPACT_ATOMS: atom_id res chain seq x y z
N MET A 1 -9.99 5.75 -0.64
CA MET A 1 -9.59 5.04 -1.88
C MET A 1 -10.79 4.60 -2.74
N ARG A 2 -10.66 4.71 -4.07
CA ARG A 2 -11.57 4.20 -5.12
C ARG A 2 -11.49 2.68 -5.30
N LYS A 3 -11.86 1.92 -4.26
CA LYS A 3 -11.68 0.45 -4.17
C LYS A 3 -12.12 -0.34 -5.41
N GLU A 4 -13.37 -0.17 -5.86
CA GLU A 4 -13.92 -0.99 -6.96
C GLU A 4 -13.28 -0.64 -8.31
N ALA A 5 -12.96 0.64 -8.55
CA ALA A 5 -12.24 1.06 -9.74
C ALA A 5 -10.80 0.53 -9.74
N PHE A 6 -10.13 0.54 -8.59
CA PHE A 6 -8.79 -0.02 -8.45
C PHE A 6 -8.79 -1.53 -8.70
N LYS A 7 -9.77 -2.25 -8.16
CA LYS A 7 -9.95 -3.68 -8.41
C LYS A 7 -10.11 -3.96 -9.91
N LEU A 8 -11.04 -3.28 -10.57
CA LEU A 8 -11.27 -3.43 -12.01
C LEU A 8 -10.01 -3.13 -12.83
N TRP A 9 -9.26 -2.09 -12.46
CA TRP A 9 -8.01 -1.74 -13.12
C TRP A 9 -6.94 -2.84 -13.00
N LEU A 10 -6.84 -3.51 -11.84
CA LEU A 10 -5.94 -4.66 -11.66
C LEU A 10 -6.40 -5.91 -12.43
N GLU A 11 -7.70 -6.10 -12.59
CA GLU A 11 -8.30 -7.21 -13.36
C GLU A 11 -8.15 -7.04 -14.87
N THR A 12 -7.92 -5.83 -15.37
CA THR A 12 -8.00 -5.53 -16.80
C THR A 12 -6.69 -5.06 -17.42
N TYR A 13 -5.89 -4.26 -16.71
CA TYR A 13 -4.80 -3.51 -17.33
C TYR A 13 -3.48 -3.58 -16.56
N GLY A 14 -3.52 -3.49 -15.23
CA GLY A 14 -2.29 -3.27 -14.46
C GLY A 14 -1.42 -2.14 -15.03
N LYS A 15 -0.10 -2.23 -14.88
CA LYS A 15 0.83 -1.29 -15.53
C LYS A 15 0.91 -1.63 -17.02
N HIS A 16 0.94 -0.63 -17.91
CA HIS A 16 1.03 -0.79 -19.38
C HIS A 16 1.89 -2.01 -19.79
N GLY A 17 1.25 -3.02 -20.39
CA GLY A 17 1.92 -4.23 -20.90
C GLY A 17 2.09 -5.39 -19.90
N VAL A 18 1.52 -5.31 -18.70
CA VAL A 18 1.51 -6.41 -17.72
C VAL A 18 0.18 -7.15 -17.80
N GLU A 19 0.22 -8.49 -17.76
CA GLU A 19 -0.98 -9.32 -17.75
C GLU A 19 -1.93 -8.96 -16.58
N PRO A 20 -3.25 -9.15 -16.76
CA PRO A 20 -4.23 -9.10 -15.69
C PRO A 20 -3.76 -9.81 -14.42
N MET A 21 -3.93 -9.16 -13.27
CA MET A 21 -3.52 -9.74 -12.00
C MET A 21 -4.48 -10.85 -11.59
N SER A 22 -3.96 -11.95 -11.05
CA SER A 22 -4.81 -13.01 -10.50
C SER A 22 -5.53 -12.55 -9.22
N LYS A 23 -6.68 -13.18 -8.93
CA LYS A 23 -7.57 -12.80 -7.82
C LYS A 23 -6.86 -12.64 -6.47
N ARG A 24 -5.96 -13.57 -6.13
CA ARG A 24 -5.31 -13.62 -4.82
C ARG A 24 -4.42 -12.38 -4.58
N PRO A 25 -3.48 -12.02 -5.47
CA PRO A 25 -2.74 -10.76 -5.39
C PRO A 25 -3.62 -9.50 -5.36
N ILE A 26 -4.76 -9.49 -6.07
CA ILE A 26 -5.72 -8.36 -6.03
C ILE A 26 -6.30 -8.20 -4.63
N ASP A 27 -6.87 -9.27 -4.06
CA ASP A 27 -7.47 -9.26 -2.73
C ASP A 27 -6.45 -8.81 -1.67
N ASP A 28 -5.21 -9.27 -1.81
CA ASP A 28 -4.06 -8.90 -0.99
C ASP A 28 -3.73 -7.39 -1.09
N ALA A 29 -3.69 -6.83 -2.30
CA ALA A 29 -3.44 -5.40 -2.52
C ALA A 29 -4.57 -4.55 -1.91
N LEU A 30 -5.83 -4.91 -2.17
CA LEU A 30 -7.00 -4.22 -1.63
C LEU A 30 -7.03 -4.24 -0.10
N SER A 31 -6.73 -5.41 0.49
CA SER A 31 -6.67 -5.59 1.94
C SER A 31 -5.59 -4.72 2.58
N ARG A 32 -4.40 -4.65 1.97
CA ARG A 32 -3.28 -3.83 2.45
C ARG A 32 -3.58 -2.32 2.36
N CYS A 33 -4.12 -1.85 1.23
CA CYS A 33 -4.54 -0.44 1.12
C CYS A 33 -5.61 -0.08 2.16
N ASN A 34 -6.64 -0.92 2.31
CA ASN A 34 -7.68 -0.72 3.32
C ASN A 34 -7.12 -0.74 4.76
N ARG A 35 -6.13 -1.59 5.04
CA ARG A 35 -5.44 -1.62 6.35
C ARG A 35 -4.72 -0.30 6.62
N ILE A 36 -4.15 0.33 5.61
CA ILE A 36 -3.42 1.60 5.73
C ILE A 36 -4.40 2.75 5.96
N GLU A 37 -5.45 2.86 5.16
CA GLU A 37 -6.49 3.90 5.35
C GLU A 37 -7.12 3.83 6.73
N LYS A 38 -7.51 2.62 7.17
CA LYS A 38 -8.10 2.43 8.50
C LYS A 38 -7.09 2.60 9.63
N GLY A 39 -5.89 2.06 9.46
CA GLY A 39 -4.87 2.08 10.50
C GLY A 39 -4.33 3.49 10.76
N LEU A 40 -4.12 4.26 9.69
CA LEU A 40 -3.55 5.61 9.78
C LEU A 40 -4.62 6.72 9.78
N ALA A 41 -5.90 6.37 9.60
CA ALA A 41 -7.01 7.31 9.47
C ALA A 41 -6.79 8.34 8.34
N VAL A 42 -6.42 7.84 7.15
CA VAL A 42 -6.12 8.63 5.94
C VAL A 42 -6.99 8.17 4.76
N ASP A 43 -7.12 9.04 3.75
CA ASP A 43 -7.64 8.66 2.43
C ASP A 43 -6.51 8.69 1.41
N LEU A 44 -6.22 7.57 0.76
CA LEU A 44 -5.13 7.47 -0.22
C LEU A 44 -5.30 8.39 -1.44
N ASP A 45 -6.52 8.76 -1.81
CA ASP A 45 -6.74 9.73 -2.88
C ASP A 45 -6.27 11.13 -2.45
N ILE A 46 -6.59 11.52 -1.21
CA ILE A 46 -6.16 12.80 -0.62
C ILE A 46 -4.64 12.83 -0.42
N GLU A 47 -4.05 11.78 0.14
CA GLU A 47 -2.60 11.67 0.33
C GLU A 47 -1.85 11.81 -1.00
N TYR A 48 -2.37 11.21 -2.08
CA TYR A 48 -1.77 11.36 -3.39
C TYR A 48 -1.93 12.78 -3.97
N GLU A 49 -3.08 13.42 -3.75
CA GLU A 49 -3.31 14.79 -4.23
C GLU A 49 -2.44 15.82 -3.53
N GLN A 50 -2.13 15.62 -2.25
CA GLN A 50 -1.33 16.54 -1.44
C GLN A 50 0.13 16.60 -1.88
N ASP A 51 0.79 15.45 -2.01
CA ASP A 51 2.24 15.39 -2.25
C ASP A 51 2.68 14.22 -3.14
N ARG A 52 1.78 13.72 -4.00
CA ARG A 52 1.99 12.49 -4.78
C ARG A 52 2.24 11.25 -3.92
N GLY A 53 1.86 11.32 -2.64
CA GLY A 53 1.98 10.26 -1.68
C GLY A 53 3.41 10.07 -1.14
N GLU A 54 4.28 11.07 -1.29
CA GLU A 54 5.64 11.00 -0.77
C GLU A 54 5.66 10.81 0.75
N SER A 55 4.86 11.57 1.50
CA SER A 55 4.80 11.49 2.97
C SER A 55 4.33 10.12 3.45
N ILE A 56 3.25 9.57 2.88
CA ILE A 56 2.75 8.26 3.29
C ILE A 56 3.71 7.13 2.89
N LEU A 57 4.38 7.24 1.74
CA LEU A 57 5.39 6.27 1.33
C LEU A 57 6.60 6.31 2.26
N ALA A 58 7.04 7.49 2.69
CA ALA A 58 8.11 7.67 3.67
C ALA A 58 7.72 7.13 5.04
N LEU A 59 6.49 7.36 5.49
CA LEU A 59 5.96 6.80 6.75
C LEU A 59 5.95 5.26 6.74
N LEU A 60 5.69 4.65 5.58
CA LEU A 60 5.71 3.20 5.40
C LEU A 60 7.13 2.65 5.13
N GLU A 61 8.16 3.50 5.08
CA GLU A 61 9.55 3.06 4.97
C GLU A 61 9.98 2.31 6.22
N TYR A 62 10.54 1.12 5.99
CA TYR A 62 11.08 0.30 7.06
C TYR A 62 12.34 -0.40 6.56
N THR A 63 13.48 0.03 7.07
CA THR A 63 14.81 -0.42 6.63
C THR A 63 15.27 -1.64 7.41
N LYS A 64 16.39 -2.23 7.00
CA LYS A 64 17.06 -3.29 7.79
C LYS A 64 17.58 -2.74 9.11
N ASP A 65 18.04 -1.50 9.13
CA ASP A 65 18.52 -0.86 10.35
C ASP A 65 17.39 -0.63 11.35
N ASP A 66 16.22 -0.19 10.86
CA ASP A 66 14.99 -0.11 11.66
C ASP A 66 14.63 -1.47 12.29
N LYS A 67 14.81 -2.58 11.55
CA LYS A 67 14.62 -3.94 12.07
C LYS A 67 15.64 -4.26 13.18
N ASN A 68 16.91 -3.94 12.95
CA ASN A 68 18.00 -4.25 13.87
C ASN A 68 17.87 -3.50 15.20
N VAL A 69 17.37 -2.26 15.19
CA VAL A 69 17.11 -1.46 16.40
C VAL A 69 15.73 -1.72 17.02
N GLY A 70 14.93 -2.62 16.45
CA GLY A 70 13.60 -2.97 16.97
C GLY A 70 12.59 -1.83 16.87
N LYS A 71 12.67 -0.98 15.84
CA LYS A 71 11.72 0.11 15.62
C LYS A 71 10.29 -0.43 15.50
N GLU A 72 9.35 0.24 16.15
CA GLU A 72 7.95 -0.16 16.03
C GLU A 72 7.35 0.32 14.69
N ALA A 73 6.33 -0.40 14.22
CA ALA A 73 5.53 0.06 13.10
C ALA A 73 4.80 1.38 13.47
N PRO A 74 4.46 2.23 12.48
CA PRO A 74 3.65 3.41 12.71
C PRO A 74 2.38 3.09 13.51
N LYS A 75 2.01 3.99 14.42
CA LYS A 75 0.82 3.83 15.27
C LYS A 75 -0.41 3.56 14.39
N GLY A 76 -1.19 2.55 14.78
CA GLY A 76 -2.36 2.09 14.02
C GLY A 76 -2.08 0.98 13.00
N LEU A 77 -0.82 0.71 12.66
CA LEU A 77 -0.43 -0.47 11.86
C LEU A 77 -0.05 -1.64 12.76
N PHE A 78 -1.03 -2.49 13.08
CA PHE A 78 -0.83 -3.64 13.98
C PHE A 78 -0.28 -4.85 13.26
N PHE A 79 0.85 -5.38 13.73
CA PHE A 79 1.41 -6.66 13.28
C PHE A 79 1.31 -7.69 14.39
N LYS A 80 1.16 -8.97 14.03
CA LYS A 80 1.18 -10.07 15.00
C LYS A 80 2.53 -10.13 15.70
N GLN A 81 2.55 -10.60 16.95
CA GLN A 81 3.80 -10.86 17.66
C GLN A 81 4.68 -11.83 16.86
N GLY A 82 5.98 -11.51 16.73
CA GLY A 82 6.93 -12.28 15.92
C GLY A 82 6.78 -12.13 14.41
N ALA A 83 5.88 -11.26 13.92
CA ALA A 83 5.78 -10.99 12.49
C ALA A 83 7.05 -10.32 11.95
N ASP A 84 7.36 -10.59 10.68
CA ASP A 84 8.45 -9.93 10.00
C ASP A 84 8.04 -8.52 9.56
N LEU A 85 8.29 -7.53 10.42
CA LEU A 85 7.94 -6.12 10.16
C LEU A 85 8.57 -5.60 8.87
N TYR A 86 9.80 -6.00 8.55
CA TYR A 86 10.48 -5.54 7.35
C TYR A 86 9.70 -5.92 6.08
N ASN A 87 9.38 -7.21 5.93
CA ASN A 87 8.60 -7.69 4.79
C ASN A 87 7.13 -7.21 4.86
N GLY A 88 6.58 -7.11 6.06
CA GLY A 88 5.23 -6.61 6.29
C GLY A 88 5.05 -5.16 5.84
N MET A 89 5.93 -4.27 6.26
CA MET A 89 5.94 -2.86 5.87
C MET A 89 6.25 -2.67 4.39
N ALA A 90 7.22 -3.42 3.85
CA ALA A 90 7.50 -3.41 2.41
C ALA A 90 6.27 -3.81 1.57
N SER A 91 5.49 -4.79 2.04
CA SER A 91 4.25 -5.22 1.39
C SER A 91 3.16 -4.14 1.45
N LEU A 92 3.01 -3.46 2.59
CA LEU A 92 2.10 -2.32 2.73
C LEU A 92 2.48 -1.19 1.77
N ARG A 93 3.75 -0.78 1.77
CA ARG A 93 4.27 0.27 0.88
C ARG A 93 4.07 -0.09 -0.59
N SER A 94 4.31 -1.34 -0.97
CA SER A 94 4.12 -1.79 -2.36
C SER A 94 2.67 -1.71 -2.80
N ALA A 95 1.70 -2.02 -1.92
CA ALA A 95 0.28 -1.88 -2.24
C ALA A 95 -0.11 -0.41 -2.47
N VAL A 96 0.39 0.52 -1.65
CA VAL A 96 0.16 1.96 -1.81
C VAL A 96 0.77 2.49 -3.12
N LYS A 97 2.01 2.12 -3.43
CA LYS A 97 2.62 2.45 -4.73
C LYS A 97 1.75 1.97 -5.89
N LYS A 98 1.20 0.75 -5.79
CA LYS A 98 0.33 0.19 -6.81
C LYS A 98 -0.99 0.96 -6.96
N TYR A 99 -1.56 1.39 -5.84
CA TYR A 99 -2.72 2.26 -5.84
C TYR A 99 -2.43 3.61 -6.50
N PHE A 100 -1.26 4.19 -6.28
CA PHE A 100 -0.85 5.44 -6.91
C PHE A 100 -0.54 5.32 -8.40
N GLU A 101 -0.05 4.16 -8.86
CA GLU A 101 0.00 3.84 -10.29
C GLU A 101 -1.39 3.87 -10.91
N PHE A 102 -2.37 3.20 -10.27
CA PHE A 102 -3.78 3.25 -10.69
C PHE A 102 -4.31 4.69 -10.70
N TYR A 103 -4.05 5.45 -9.64
CA TYR A 103 -4.54 6.82 -9.54
C TYR A 103 -4.02 7.66 -10.71
N THR A 104 -2.73 7.54 -11.03
CA THR A 104 -2.11 8.25 -12.16
C THR A 104 -2.69 7.83 -13.50
N ALA A 105 -2.94 6.53 -13.70
CA ALA A 105 -3.44 5.98 -14.96
C ALA A 105 -4.93 6.27 -15.22
N THR A 106 -5.67 6.68 -14.19
CA THR A 106 -7.13 6.85 -14.23
C THR A 106 -7.59 8.23 -13.75
N LYS A 107 -6.67 9.21 -13.81
CA LYS A 107 -6.97 10.60 -13.51
C LYS A 107 -7.65 11.29 -14.68
#